data_AF-A0A382LKL9-F1
#
_entry.id   AF-A0A382LKL9-F1
#
_cell.length_a   1.000
_cell.length_b   1.000
_cell.length_c   1.000
_cell.angle_alpha   90.00
_cell.angle_beta   90.00
_cell.angle_gamma   90.00
#
_symmetry.space_group_name_H-M   'P 1'
#
loop_
_entity.id
_entity.type
_entity.pdbx_description
1 polymer ?
#
loop_
_entity_poly.entity_id
_entity_poly.type
_entity_poly.pdbx_seq_one_letter_code
_entity_poly.pdbx_strand_id
1 'polypeptide(L)'
;MITRRQFLVGSLAFGGLATSAFGKKMNLASMPISEGYGALVADPQKLLDLPKGFSYKVISSLGNAMSDGMHVPDRADGMGCLPIGGSSNKVALIRNHELHPKHLSAQPESIQAHTSDLA
;
A
#
# COMPACT_ATOMS: atom_id res chain seq x y z
N MET A 1 23.84 -49.94 15.87
CA MET A 1 25.18 -49.33 15.89
C MET A 1 25.15 -48.09 15.01
N ILE A 2 25.46 -46.91 15.57
CA ILE A 2 25.55 -45.67 14.78
C ILE A 2 26.88 -45.68 14.03
N THR A 3 26.83 -45.46 12.71
CA THR A 3 28.05 -45.38 11.89
C THR A 3 28.69 -43.98 11.99
N ARG A 4 30.02 -43.89 11.78
CA ARG A 4 30.75 -42.59 11.79
C ARG A 4 30.14 -41.56 10.83
N ARG A 5 29.62 -42.02 9.68
CA ARG A 5 28.91 -41.18 8.70
C ARG A 5 27.58 -40.65 9.25
N GLN A 6 26.78 -41.49 9.90
CA GLN A 6 25.51 -41.06 10.51
C GLN A 6 25.74 -40.08 11.67
N PHE A 7 26.78 -40.26 12.47
CA PHE A 7 27.16 -39.32 13.52
C PHE A 7 27.60 -37.96 12.94
N LEU A 8 28.42 -37.95 11.88
CA LEU A 8 28.86 -36.71 11.20
C LEU A 8 27.69 -35.93 10.59
N VAL A 9 26.74 -36.61 9.94
CA VAL A 9 25.55 -35.98 9.35
C VAL A 9 24.62 -35.41 10.42
N GLY A 10 24.41 -36.14 11.53
CA GLY A 10 23.62 -35.65 12.66
C GLY A 10 24.24 -34.42 13.33
N SER A 11 25.55 -34.41 13.53
CA SER A 11 26.27 -33.28 14.13
C SER A 11 26.25 -32.01 13.26
N LEU A 12 26.30 -32.15 11.93
CA LEU A 12 26.15 -31.03 10.99
C LEU A 12 24.75 -30.40 11.06
N ALA A 13 23.69 -31.22 11.19
CA ALA A 13 22.32 -30.74 11.32
C ALA A 13 22.10 -29.94 12.62
N PHE A 14 22.73 -30.34 13.73
CA PHE A 14 22.68 -29.61 15.00
C PHE A 14 23.57 -28.36 15.02
N GLY A 15 24.72 -28.36 14.33
CA GLY A 15 25.59 -27.18 14.20
C GLY A 15 24.91 -26.02 13.44
N GLY A 16 24.14 -26.33 12.39
CA GLY A 16 23.31 -25.34 11.68
C GLY A 16 22.24 -24.71 12.58
N LEU A 17 21.59 -25.51 13.43
CA LEU A 17 20.57 -25.08 14.39
C LEU A 17 21.15 -24.20 15.51
N ALA A 18 22.36 -24.49 16.01
CA ALA A 18 23.04 -23.61 16.98
C ALA A 18 23.34 -22.22 16.38
N THR A 19 23.59 -22.14 15.07
CA THR A 19 23.87 -20.88 14.36
C THR A 19 22.59 -20.10 14.02
N SER A 20 21.44 -20.78 13.92
CA SER A 20 20.13 -20.13 13.68
C SER A 20 19.38 -19.76 14.96
N ALA A 21 19.52 -20.54 16.03
CA ALA A 21 18.85 -20.31 17.32
C ALA A 21 19.53 -19.24 18.18
N PHE A 22 20.86 -19.11 18.11
CA PHE A 22 21.59 -17.93 18.61
C PHE A 22 21.67 -16.87 17.52
N GLY A 23 20.50 -16.53 16.96
CA GLY A 23 20.31 -15.71 15.78
C GLY A 23 21.34 -14.59 15.67
N LYS A 24 21.85 -14.38 14.45
CA LYS A 24 22.66 -13.21 14.11
C LYS A 24 22.12 -12.03 14.90
N LYS A 25 22.87 -11.52 15.89
CA LYS A 25 22.59 -10.23 16.48
C LYS A 25 22.70 -9.26 15.32
N MET A 26 21.60 -9.05 14.62
CA MET A 26 21.46 -7.95 13.69
C MET A 26 21.73 -6.74 14.56
N ASN A 27 22.88 -6.12 14.34
CA ASN A 27 23.25 -4.93 15.04
C ASN A 27 22.29 -3.85 14.52
N LEU A 28 21.10 -3.74 15.14
CA LEU A 28 20.14 -2.68 14.81
C LEU A 28 20.77 -1.30 14.97
N ALA A 29 21.87 -1.19 15.75
CA ALA A 29 22.64 0.03 15.90
C ALA A 29 23.37 0.48 14.62
N SER A 30 23.46 -0.34 13.58
CA SER A 30 24.08 0.03 12.30
C SER A 30 23.08 0.30 11.17
N MET A 31 21.78 0.38 11.46
CA MET A 31 20.87 0.99 10.48
C MET A 31 21.07 2.51 10.57
N PRO A 32 21.52 3.18 9.50
CA PRO A 32 21.60 4.63 9.51
C PRO A 32 20.19 5.17 9.78
N ILE A 33 19.99 5.78 10.94
CA ILE A 33 18.81 6.60 11.20
C ILE A 33 19.00 7.81 10.30
N SER A 34 18.49 7.72 9.07
CA SER A 34 18.32 8.90 8.23
C SER A 34 17.30 9.79 8.92
N GLU A 35 17.60 11.09 9.07
CA GLU A 35 16.65 12.08 9.59
C GLU A 35 15.40 12.24 8.70
N GLY A 36 15.31 11.49 7.60
CA GLY A 36 14.15 11.44 6.72
C GLY A 36 13.88 12.82 6.15
N TYR A 37 12.62 13.22 6.16
CA TYR A 37 12.18 14.54 5.69
C TYR A 37 11.92 15.52 6.85
N GLY A 38 12.33 15.18 8.07
CA GLY A 38 12.03 15.95 9.28
C GLY A 38 10.60 15.75 9.81
N ALA A 39 10.21 16.59 10.78
CA ALA A 39 8.90 16.51 11.42
C ALA A 39 7.76 16.91 10.47
N LEU A 40 6.60 16.28 10.66
CA LEU A 40 5.37 16.64 9.95
C LEU A 40 4.83 17.99 10.46
N VAL A 41 4.32 18.79 9.54
CA VAL A 41 3.63 20.05 9.82
C VAL A 41 2.12 19.77 9.77
N ALA A 42 1.41 20.17 10.82
CA ALA A 42 -0.05 20.00 10.90
C ALA A 42 -0.74 20.72 9.74
N ASP A 43 -1.57 19.99 9.00
CA ASP A 43 -2.36 20.51 7.90
C ASP A 43 -3.60 21.24 8.44
N PRO A 44 -3.80 22.53 8.11
CA PRO A 44 -5.02 23.26 8.49
C PRO A 44 -6.31 22.59 7.99
N GLN A 45 -6.26 21.87 6.87
CA GLN A 45 -7.39 21.13 6.30
C GLN A 45 -7.59 19.75 6.95
N LYS A 46 -6.65 19.30 7.79
CA LYS A 46 -6.66 18.00 8.47
C LYS A 46 -6.77 16.80 7.53
N LEU A 47 -6.23 16.93 6.31
CA LEU A 47 -6.21 15.85 5.32
C LEU A 47 -4.90 15.07 5.40
N LEU A 48 -3.76 15.76 5.33
CA LEU A 48 -2.46 15.10 5.30
C LEU A 48 -1.35 16.01 5.84
N ASP A 49 -0.86 15.68 7.04
CA ASP A 49 0.31 16.34 7.61
C ASP A 49 1.56 15.94 6.81
N LEU A 50 2.28 16.93 6.29
CA LEU A 50 3.45 16.72 5.44
C LEU A 50 4.70 17.39 6.03
N PRO A 51 5.91 16.89 5.72
CA PRO A 51 7.13 17.57 6.11
C PRO A 51 7.26 18.95 5.45
N LYS A 52 8.04 19.84 6.06
CA LYS A 52 8.26 21.19 5.52
C LYS A 52 8.79 21.13 4.08
N GLY A 53 8.15 21.88 3.17
CA GLY A 53 8.52 21.95 1.76
C GLY A 53 7.78 20.98 0.84
N PHE A 54 6.99 20.06 1.39
CA PHE A 54 6.09 19.19 0.62
C PHE A 54 4.71 19.84 0.48
N SER A 55 4.00 19.46 -0.58
CA SER A 55 2.62 19.89 -0.85
C SER A 55 1.84 18.75 -1.49
N TYR A 56 0.54 18.68 -1.23
CA TYR A 56 -0.37 17.80 -1.94
C TYR A 56 -1.36 18.59 -2.79
N LYS A 57 -1.99 17.89 -3.74
CA LYS A 57 -3.15 18.37 -4.48
C LYS A 57 -4.22 17.28 -4.44
N VAL A 58 -5.42 17.64 -3.99
CA VAL A 58 -6.57 16.75 -4.11
C VAL A 58 -6.97 16.69 -5.59
N ILE A 59 -6.84 15.51 -6.18
CA ILE A 59 -7.21 15.28 -7.59
C ILE A 59 -8.60 14.64 -7.72
N SER A 60 -9.16 14.12 -6.62
CA SER A 60 -10.47 13.48 -6.58
C SER A 60 -10.96 13.36 -5.15
N SER A 61 -12.27 13.49 -4.99
CA SER A 61 -12.96 13.34 -3.71
C SER A 61 -14.26 12.57 -3.93
N LEU A 62 -14.75 11.93 -2.86
CA LEU A 62 -16.07 11.30 -2.82
C LEU A 62 -17.13 12.25 -3.38
N GLY A 63 -17.95 11.75 -4.29
CA GLY A 63 -19.05 12.52 -4.88
C GLY A 63 -18.63 13.53 -5.96
N ASN A 64 -17.35 13.63 -6.33
CA ASN A 64 -16.98 14.41 -7.50
C ASN A 64 -17.61 13.80 -8.76
N ALA A 65 -18.15 14.65 -9.64
CA ALA A 65 -18.64 14.22 -10.94
C ALA A 65 -17.47 13.73 -11.83
N MET A 66 -17.70 12.63 -12.54
CA MET A 66 -16.80 12.05 -13.53
C MET A 66 -17.35 12.29 -14.94
N SER A 67 -16.49 12.14 -15.95
CA SER A 67 -16.84 12.43 -17.35
C SER A 67 -17.82 11.43 -17.97
N ASP A 68 -18.06 10.29 -17.32
CA ASP A 68 -19.02 9.26 -17.70
C ASP A 68 -20.44 9.52 -17.14
N GLY A 69 -20.63 10.64 -16.43
CA GLY A 69 -21.90 10.98 -15.78
C GLY A 69 -22.09 10.32 -14.40
N MET A 70 -21.13 9.50 -13.96
CA MET A 70 -21.11 8.91 -12.63
C MET A 70 -20.37 9.81 -11.64
N HIS A 71 -20.43 9.48 -10.36
CA HIS A 71 -19.68 10.16 -9.31
C HIS A 71 -18.67 9.23 -8.66
N VAL A 72 -17.60 9.81 -8.12
CA VAL A 72 -16.56 9.07 -7.41
C VAL A 72 -17.16 8.35 -6.19
N PRO A 73 -17.03 7.01 -6.07
CA PRO A 73 -17.54 6.25 -4.94
C PRO A 73 -16.78 6.48 -3.64
N ASP A 74 -17.34 5.97 -2.55
CA ASP A 74 -16.66 5.88 -1.25
C ASP A 74 -15.60 4.76 -1.23
N ARG A 75 -14.86 4.61 -0.12
CA ARG A 75 -13.90 3.53 0.14
C ARG A 75 -12.84 3.37 -0.94
N ALA A 76 -12.21 4.49 -1.28
CA ALA A 76 -11.00 4.46 -2.11
C ALA A 76 -9.95 3.53 -1.47
N ASP A 77 -9.36 2.68 -2.30
CA ASP A 77 -8.39 1.67 -1.89
C ASP A 77 -7.17 1.71 -2.85
N GLY A 78 -6.55 0.57 -3.14
CA GLY A 78 -5.39 0.43 -4.00
C GLY A 78 -5.52 1.19 -5.32
N MET A 79 -4.41 1.79 -5.72
CA MET A 79 -4.29 2.56 -6.95
C MET A 79 -2.98 2.23 -7.67
N GLY A 80 -2.99 2.38 -9.00
CA GLY A 80 -1.84 2.12 -9.85
C GLY A 80 -1.72 3.14 -10.98
N CYS A 81 -0.49 3.51 -11.31
CA CYS A 81 -0.19 4.41 -12.41
C CYS A 81 0.36 3.63 -13.60
N LEU A 82 -0.27 3.77 -14.77
CA LEU A 82 0.25 3.26 -16.03
C LEU A 82 0.72 4.42 -16.91
N PRO A 83 1.92 4.35 -17.53
CA PRO A 83 2.36 5.36 -18.47
C PRO A 83 1.47 5.37 -19.72
N ILE A 84 1.13 6.55 -20.22
CA ILE A 84 0.42 6.69 -21.50
C ILE A 84 1.46 6.85 -22.61
N GLY A 85 1.46 5.91 -23.56
CA GLY A 85 2.43 5.89 -24.66
C GLY A 85 2.49 7.22 -25.41
N GLY A 86 3.71 7.68 -25.69
CA GLY A 86 3.94 8.95 -26.40
C GLY A 86 3.86 10.22 -25.54
N SER A 87 3.62 10.11 -24.23
CA SER A 87 3.63 11.26 -23.32
C SER A 87 4.51 10.99 -22.10
N SER A 88 5.59 11.76 -21.92
CA SER A 88 6.45 11.65 -20.73
C SER A 88 5.78 12.17 -19.44
N ASN A 89 4.74 12.99 -19.57
CA ASN A 89 4.18 13.76 -18.46
C ASN A 89 2.73 13.39 -18.13
N LYS A 90 2.25 12.24 -18.63
CA LYS A 90 0.88 11.77 -18.36
C LYS A 90 0.87 10.30 -18.00
N VAL A 91 0.01 9.97 -17.05
CA VAL A 91 -0.25 8.60 -16.62
C VAL A 91 -1.75 8.37 -16.56
N ALA A 92 -2.18 7.15 -16.82
CA ALA A 92 -3.50 6.68 -16.45
C ALA A 92 -3.43 6.21 -14.99
N LEU A 93 -4.24 6.83 -14.12
CA LEU A 93 -4.36 6.44 -12.72
C LEU A 93 -5.60 5.55 -12.57
N ILE A 94 -5.39 4.28 -12.24
CA ILE A 94 -6.44 3.31 -11.92
C ILE A 94 -6.63 3.34 -10.42
N ARG A 95 -7.88 3.43 -9.96
CA ARG A 95 -8.24 3.55 -8.54
C ARG A 95 -9.36 2.56 -8.25
N ASN A 96 -9.15 1.72 -7.26
CA ASN A 96 -10.15 0.76 -6.80
C ASN A 96 -11.00 1.37 -5.68
N HIS A 97 -12.22 0.85 -5.53
CA HIS A 97 -13.14 1.17 -4.45
C HIS A 97 -13.72 -0.12 -3.87
N GLU A 98 -13.46 -0.42 -2.60
CA GLU A 98 -13.92 -1.66 -1.93
C GLU A 98 -15.38 -1.55 -1.47
N LEU A 99 -16.30 -1.55 -2.44
CA LEU A 99 -17.73 -1.44 -2.19
C LEU A 99 -18.37 -2.79 -1.84
N HIS A 100 -19.43 -2.75 -1.04
CA HIS A 100 -20.24 -3.90 -0.65
C HIS A 100 -21.72 -3.45 -0.67
N PRO A 101 -22.70 -4.32 -0.95
CA PRO A 101 -24.12 -3.92 -0.98
C PRO A 101 -24.62 -3.16 0.25
N LYS A 102 -24.08 -3.47 1.43
CA LYS A 102 -24.39 -2.78 2.70
C LYS A 102 -23.98 -1.30 2.72
N HIS A 103 -23.15 -0.86 1.77
CA HIS A 103 -22.66 0.50 1.64
C HIS A 103 -23.48 1.35 0.66
N LEU A 104 -24.54 0.80 0.06
CA LEU A 104 -25.27 1.43 -1.03
C LEU A 104 -25.82 2.81 -0.63
N SER A 105 -26.42 2.93 0.55
CA SER A 105 -26.99 4.20 1.05
C SER A 105 -25.97 5.32 1.25
N ALA A 106 -24.68 5.00 1.37
CA ALA A 106 -23.60 5.97 1.52
C ALA A 106 -22.96 6.37 0.17
N GLN A 107 -23.36 5.75 -0.95
CA GLN A 107 -22.84 6.08 -2.27
C GLN A 107 -23.57 7.29 -2.89
N PRO A 108 -22.95 7.98 -3.85
CA PRO A 108 -23.67 8.93 -4.70
C PRO A 108 -24.87 8.27 -5.42
N GLU A 109 -25.93 9.04 -5.67
CA GLU A 109 -27.16 8.54 -6.32
C GLU A 109 -26.90 7.81 -7.65
N SER A 110 -25.93 8.30 -8.43
CA SER A 110 -25.53 7.67 -9.69
C SER A 110 -25.12 6.20 -9.53
N ILE A 111 -24.55 5.81 -8.39
CA ILE A 111 -24.15 4.43 -8.09
C ILE A 111 -25.31 3.66 -7.44
N GLN A 112 -26.11 4.31 -6.61
CA GLN A 112 -27.25 3.66 -5.94
C GLN A 112 -28.26 3.06 -6.92
N ALA A 113 -28.49 3.78 -8.02
CA ALA A 113 -29.41 3.36 -9.07
C ALA A 113 -28.74 2.57 -10.21
N HIS A 114 -27.42 2.34 -10.14
CA HIS A 114 -26.69 1.72 -11.22
C HIS A 114 -26.92 0.20 -11.27
N THR A 115 -27.49 -0.27 -12.37
CA THR A 115 -27.57 -1.68 -12.73
C THR A 115 -26.81 -1.88 -14.03
N SER A 116 -25.84 -2.79 -14.06
CA SER A 116 -25.19 -3.15 -15.32
C SER A 116 -26.05 -4.13 -16.09
N ASP A 117 -26.12 -4.00 -17.42
CA ASP A 117 -26.83 -4.96 -18.29
C ASP A 117 -26.22 -6.39 -18.24
N LEU A 118 -25.03 -6.53 -17.65
CA LEU A 118 -24.31 -7.78 -17.46
C LEU A 118 -24.62 -8.46 -16.11
N ALA A 119 -25.45 -7.86 -15.25
CA ALA A 119 -25.79 -8.36 -13.92
C ALA A 119 -27.01 -9.29 -13.92
#